data_AF-A0A1G5KZP6-F1
#
_entry.id   AF-A0A1G5KZP6-F1
#
_cell.length_a   1.000
_cell.length_b   1.000
_cell.length_c   1.000
_cell.angle_alpha   90.00
_cell.angle_beta   90.00
_cell.angle_gamma   90.00
#
_symmetry.space_group_name_H-M   'P 1'
#
loop_
_entity.id
_entity.type
_entity.pdbx_description
1 polymer ?
#
loop_
_entity_poly.entity_id
_entity_poly.type
_entity_poly.pdbx_seq_one_letter_code
_entity_poly.pdbx_strand_id
1 'polypeptide(L)'
;MNQKKVKEQGKQKEKKEQIQNYLDQICGQVRAREVHNDLREELGNHLEEMTYDKEQEGFTTEEAATYAIEQMGDPADLGKRMHKIHRHRMHWRLLAGVVGMALVGMVLTWIYANSLLDLGNEYSSVHLLYTSMGMLAMLFCLFFDYRKWIKSAWWVYILMNVLLWITPVIADSYGSLNRMLILPFGFSIDVTTSALWILPLAIGGIVISHFRSGLNVQMIFTYVALVALPMVLIYQISDWVRLSLFGCISLLLFGWITRKWLYTLITACFCGVAAALLLLVTDQYSRFERLSVVFNLDQDSKGMGFMNNAIIDIVKTAGWWGNGTNIPIGSTLKYLYLSYPGVMLIDVFGWSACALFIVGIVWFVNTLFKILPRIQDKFGSMIVLSVTVTLALQLSYSVAIITGMVPIMSIEFPLIGYGAHVILEYAMIGLLLGVYRRKDTVSLSRNYTRTHTGKSMTLSER
;
A
#
# COMPACT_ATOMS: atom_id res chain seq x y z
N MET A 1 -26.71 -57.09 16.40
CA MET A 1 -25.84 -56.19 15.61
C MET A 1 -26.27 -54.71 15.67
N ASN A 2 -27.58 -54.38 15.65
CA ASN A 2 -28.06 -52.99 15.72
C ASN A 2 -27.76 -52.26 17.05
N GLN A 3 -27.89 -52.91 18.21
CA GLN A 3 -27.68 -52.22 19.50
C GLN A 3 -26.23 -51.80 19.78
N LYS A 4 -25.23 -52.52 19.27
CA LYS A 4 -23.81 -52.15 19.39
C LYS A 4 -23.48 -50.92 18.54
N LYS A 5 -23.94 -50.89 17.28
CA LYS A 5 -23.77 -49.74 16.38
C LYS A 5 -24.45 -48.48 16.92
N VAL A 6 -25.65 -48.59 17.49
CA VAL A 6 -26.37 -47.45 18.09
C VAL A 6 -25.62 -46.91 19.33
N LYS A 7 -25.05 -47.79 20.16
CA LYS A 7 -24.23 -47.36 21.32
C LYS A 7 -22.91 -46.71 20.90
N GLU A 8 -22.23 -47.23 19.88
CA GLU A 8 -21.00 -46.61 19.33
C GLU A 8 -21.28 -45.24 18.70
N GLN A 9 -22.41 -45.10 17.99
CA GLN A 9 -22.84 -43.82 17.43
C GLN A 9 -23.18 -42.78 18.51
N GLY A 10 -23.79 -43.20 19.63
CA GLY A 10 -24.05 -42.34 20.78
C GLY A 10 -22.76 -41.79 21.40
N LYS A 11 -21.78 -42.67 21.66
CA LYS A 11 -20.49 -42.29 22.25
C LYS A 11 -19.66 -41.36 21.36
N GLN A 12 -19.67 -41.59 20.04
CA GLN A 12 -19.02 -40.69 19.09
C GLN A 12 -19.67 -39.31 19.06
N LYS A 13 -20.99 -39.23 19.23
CA LYS A 13 -21.71 -37.96 19.28
C LYS A 13 -21.37 -37.18 20.55
N GLU A 14 -21.33 -37.83 21.70
CA GLU A 14 -20.97 -37.22 23.00
C GLU A 14 -19.52 -36.70 23.01
N LYS A 15 -18.55 -37.49 22.52
CA LYS A 15 -17.16 -37.03 22.31
C LYS A 15 -17.09 -35.75 21.49
N LYS A 16 -17.80 -35.72 20.36
CA LYS A 16 -17.80 -34.57 19.46
C LYS A 16 -18.41 -33.34 20.13
N GLU A 17 -19.48 -33.51 20.90
CA GLU A 17 -20.15 -32.43 21.61
C GLU A 17 -19.27 -31.86 22.75
N GLN A 18 -18.56 -32.72 23.50
CA GLN A 18 -17.61 -32.29 24.52
C GLN A 18 -16.45 -31.46 23.94
N ILE A 19 -15.82 -31.95 22.87
CA ILE A 19 -14.74 -31.24 22.17
C ILE A 19 -15.24 -29.91 21.60
N GLN A 20 -16.42 -29.91 20.97
CA GLN A 20 -17.00 -28.67 20.42
C GLN A 20 -17.31 -27.63 21.50
N ASN A 21 -17.91 -28.03 22.62
CA ASN A 21 -18.19 -27.14 23.74
C ASN A 21 -16.90 -26.55 24.33
N TYR A 22 -15.83 -27.35 24.45
CA TYR A 22 -14.54 -26.88 24.92
C TYR A 22 -13.92 -25.83 23.96
N LEU A 23 -13.94 -26.11 22.65
CA LEU A 23 -13.46 -25.18 21.63
C LEU A 23 -14.29 -23.90 21.57
N ASP A 24 -15.61 -23.98 21.79
CA ASP A 24 -16.53 -22.83 21.87
C ASP A 24 -16.14 -21.89 23.00
N GLN A 25 -15.84 -22.43 24.19
CA GLN A 25 -15.41 -21.65 25.34
C GLN A 25 -14.07 -20.93 25.10
N ILE A 26 -13.10 -21.62 24.48
CA ILE A 26 -11.82 -21.01 24.09
C ILE A 26 -12.04 -19.88 23.09
N CYS A 27 -12.80 -20.15 22.01
CA CYS A 27 -13.09 -19.15 20.97
C CYS A 27 -13.84 -17.94 21.53
N GLY A 28 -14.71 -18.14 22.52
CA GLY A 28 -15.41 -17.07 23.24
C GLY A 28 -14.48 -16.05 23.89
N GLN A 29 -13.29 -16.46 24.33
CA GLN A 29 -12.28 -15.57 24.91
C GLN A 29 -11.44 -14.83 23.85
N VAL A 30 -11.44 -15.30 22.60
CA VAL A 30 -10.62 -14.72 21.51
C VAL A 30 -11.43 -13.68 20.74
N ARG A 31 -11.11 -12.40 20.92
CA ARG A 31 -11.81 -11.30 20.19
C ARG A 31 -11.65 -11.34 18.66
N ALA A 32 -10.57 -11.92 18.16
CA ALA A 32 -10.28 -12.00 16.73
C ALA A 32 -11.11 -13.12 16.08
N ARG A 33 -12.36 -12.82 15.68
CA ARG A 33 -13.25 -13.82 15.07
C ARG A 33 -12.71 -14.43 13.78
N GLU A 34 -11.87 -13.69 13.04
CA GLU A 34 -11.25 -14.16 11.79
C GLU A 34 -10.35 -15.40 11.99
N VAL A 35 -9.86 -15.66 13.22
CA VAL A 35 -9.01 -16.82 13.52
C VAL A 35 -9.77 -17.97 14.19
N HIS A 36 -11.07 -17.84 14.43
CA HIS A 36 -11.85 -18.87 15.13
C HIS A 36 -11.87 -20.19 14.37
N ASN A 37 -11.96 -20.15 13.03
CA ASN A 37 -11.95 -21.37 12.23
C ASN A 37 -10.60 -22.07 12.33
N ASP A 38 -9.51 -21.33 12.11
CA ASP A 38 -8.14 -21.85 12.20
C ASP A 38 -7.84 -22.42 13.61
N LEU A 39 -8.26 -21.72 14.67
CA LEU A 39 -8.10 -22.18 16.05
C LEU A 39 -8.89 -23.45 16.36
N ARG A 40 -10.13 -23.54 15.87
CA ARG A 40 -10.96 -24.75 16.03
C ARG A 40 -10.35 -25.94 15.32
N GLU A 41 -9.82 -25.72 14.12
CA GLU A 41 -9.17 -26.76 13.34
C GLU A 41 -7.87 -27.23 14.03
N GLU A 42 -7.00 -26.30 14.44
CA GLU A 42 -5.72 -26.61 15.11
C GLU A 42 -5.92 -27.31 16.46
N LEU A 43 -6.70 -26.70 17.36
CA LEU A 43 -6.94 -27.27 18.69
C LEU A 43 -7.80 -28.52 18.63
N GLY A 44 -8.78 -28.56 17.71
CA GLY A 44 -9.61 -29.72 17.47
C GLY A 44 -8.79 -30.92 16.99
N ASN A 45 -7.90 -30.73 16.01
CA ASN A 45 -7.02 -31.79 15.54
C ASN A 45 -6.11 -32.31 16.66
N HIS A 46 -5.56 -31.44 17.50
CA HIS A 46 -4.76 -31.88 18.65
C HIS A 46 -5.57 -32.65 19.70
N LEU A 47 -6.81 -32.23 19.98
CA LEU A 47 -7.71 -32.97 20.86
C LEU A 47 -8.05 -34.34 20.28
N GLU A 48 -8.33 -34.42 18.98
CA GLU A 48 -8.60 -35.68 18.29
C GLU A 48 -7.40 -36.63 18.30
N GLU A 49 -6.19 -36.12 18.06
CA GLU A 49 -4.93 -36.88 18.12
C GLU A 49 -4.70 -37.46 19.53
N MET A 50 -4.80 -36.62 20.58
CA MET A 50 -4.66 -37.09 21.96
C MET A 50 -5.75 -38.09 22.37
N THR A 51 -6.97 -37.88 21.88
CA THR A 51 -8.07 -38.81 22.16
C THR A 51 -7.80 -40.16 21.50
N TYR A 52 -7.33 -40.16 20.26
CA TYR A 52 -6.99 -41.38 19.53
C TYR A 52 -5.86 -42.17 20.20
N ASP A 53 -4.79 -41.50 20.63
CA ASP A 53 -3.69 -42.13 21.35
C ASP A 53 -4.17 -42.80 22.63
N LYS A 54 -5.12 -42.18 23.35
CA LYS A 54 -5.67 -42.74 24.58
C LYS A 54 -6.65 -43.89 24.35
N GLU A 55 -7.40 -43.87 23.25
CA GLU A 55 -8.25 -44.99 22.83
C GLU A 55 -7.39 -46.24 22.50
N GLN A 56 -6.19 -46.06 21.92
CA GLN A 56 -5.25 -47.16 21.65
C GLN A 56 -4.73 -47.84 22.93
N GLU A 57 -4.67 -47.12 24.04
CA GLU A 57 -4.32 -47.69 25.36
C GLU A 57 -5.47 -48.48 26.00
N GLY A 58 -6.62 -48.59 25.33
CA GLY A 58 -7.77 -49.39 25.77
C GLY A 58 -8.84 -48.63 26.56
N PHE A 59 -8.73 -47.30 26.65
CA PHE A 59 -9.75 -46.46 27.29
C PHE A 59 -10.99 -46.30 26.42
N THR A 60 -12.12 -46.00 27.06
CA THR A 60 -13.34 -45.71 26.31
C THR A 60 -13.26 -44.33 25.63
N THR A 61 -13.98 -44.17 24.51
CA THR A 61 -14.04 -42.93 23.72
C THR A 61 -14.36 -41.67 24.54
N GLU A 62 -15.18 -41.79 25.58
CA GLU A 62 -15.55 -40.71 26.50
C GLU A 62 -14.43 -40.36 27.49
N GLU A 63 -13.84 -41.38 28.11
CA GLU A 63 -12.73 -41.21 29.05
C GLU A 63 -11.50 -40.63 28.34
N ALA A 64 -11.24 -41.10 27.12
CA ALA A 64 -10.17 -40.59 26.27
C ALA A 64 -10.38 -39.10 25.90
N ALA A 65 -11.61 -38.69 25.58
CA ALA A 65 -11.93 -37.30 25.26
C ALA A 65 -11.81 -36.39 26.49
N THR A 66 -12.28 -36.86 27.64
CA THR A 66 -12.16 -36.15 28.92
C THR A 66 -10.69 -35.96 29.29
N TYR A 67 -9.88 -37.01 29.16
CA TYR A 67 -8.43 -36.95 29.37
C TYR A 67 -7.76 -35.93 28.43
N ALA A 68 -8.09 -35.93 27.14
CA ALA A 68 -7.54 -34.99 26.17
C ALA A 68 -7.85 -33.52 26.53
N ILE A 69 -9.07 -33.25 27.02
CA ILE A 69 -9.49 -31.93 27.49
C ILE A 69 -8.73 -31.53 28.76
N GLU A 70 -8.58 -32.44 29.72
CA GLU A 70 -7.81 -32.18 30.95
C GLU A 70 -6.33 -31.85 30.66
N GLN A 71 -5.72 -32.52 29.68
CA GLN A 71 -4.35 -32.24 29.26
C GLN A 71 -4.21 -30.86 28.60
N MET A 72 -5.23 -30.36 27.91
CA MET A 72 -5.23 -28.98 27.37
C MET A 72 -5.39 -27.92 28.47
N GLY A 73 -6.00 -28.30 29.60
CA GLY A 73 -6.19 -27.44 30.77
C GLY A 73 -7.45 -26.57 30.68
N ASP A 74 -7.51 -25.55 31.54
CA ASP A 74 -8.68 -24.66 31.65
C ASP A 74 -8.94 -23.88 30.35
N PRO A 75 -10.16 -23.97 29.76
CA PRO A 75 -10.48 -23.30 28.51
C PRO A 75 -10.46 -21.77 28.62
N ALA A 76 -10.75 -21.20 29.80
CA ALA A 76 -10.73 -19.75 29.97
C ALA A 76 -9.28 -19.21 29.93
N ASP A 77 -8.35 -19.85 30.62
CA ASP A 77 -6.94 -19.45 30.61
C ASP A 77 -6.24 -19.76 29.29
N LEU A 78 -6.53 -20.91 28.66
CA LEU A 78 -6.05 -21.20 27.31
C LEU A 78 -6.60 -20.18 26.31
N GLY A 79 -7.89 -19.84 26.41
CA GLY A 79 -8.54 -18.80 25.61
C GLY A 79 -7.88 -17.41 25.76
N LYS A 80 -7.54 -16.98 26.98
CA LYS A 80 -6.79 -15.72 27.22
C LYS A 80 -5.40 -15.75 26.60
N ARG A 81 -4.68 -16.89 26.68
CA ARG A 81 -3.37 -17.07 26.02
C ARG A 81 -3.52 -16.97 24.50
N MET A 82 -4.49 -17.66 23.92
CA MET A 82 -4.81 -17.59 22.49
C MET A 82 -5.19 -16.17 22.06
N HIS A 83 -5.96 -15.43 22.88
CA HIS A 83 -6.28 -14.03 22.61
C HIS A 83 -5.02 -13.15 22.58
N LYS A 84 -4.11 -13.30 23.55
CA LYS A 84 -2.87 -12.50 23.63
C LYS A 84 -1.99 -12.69 22.39
N ILE A 85 -1.97 -13.90 21.86
CA ILE A 85 -1.20 -14.29 20.68
C ILE A 85 -1.87 -13.77 19.39
N HIS A 86 -3.21 -13.87 19.28
CA HIS A 86 -3.97 -13.52 18.08
C HIS A 86 -4.57 -12.10 18.09
N ARG A 87 -4.17 -11.23 19.03
CA ARG A 87 -4.72 -9.87 19.12
C ARG A 87 -4.27 -9.00 17.95
N HIS A 88 -5.23 -8.29 17.36
CA HIS A 88 -4.95 -7.25 16.39
C HIS A 88 -4.13 -6.11 17.02
N ARG A 89 -3.07 -5.66 16.34
CA ARG A 89 -2.26 -4.52 16.79
C ARG A 89 -2.38 -3.34 15.84
N MET A 90 -2.70 -2.16 16.37
CA MET A 90 -2.74 -0.93 15.59
C MET A 90 -1.40 -0.19 15.66
N HIS A 91 -0.94 0.37 14.54
CA HIS A 91 0.27 1.19 14.51
C HIS A 91 -0.07 2.67 14.74
N TRP A 92 -0.35 3.05 15.99
CA TRP A 92 -0.81 4.40 16.35
C TRP A 92 0.10 5.54 15.88
N ARG A 93 1.42 5.33 15.88
CA ARG A 93 2.38 6.32 15.37
C ARG A 93 2.17 6.61 13.88
N LEU A 94 1.82 5.59 13.09
CA LEU A 94 1.58 5.79 11.66
C LEU A 94 0.29 6.58 11.46
N LEU A 95 -0.78 6.18 12.17
CA LEU A 95 -2.06 6.89 12.12
C LEU A 95 -1.92 8.36 12.52
N ALA A 96 -1.14 8.65 13.58
CA ALA A 96 -0.85 10.02 14.00
C ALA A 96 -0.12 10.81 12.90
N GLY A 97 0.83 10.21 12.19
CA GLY A 97 1.52 10.84 11.06
C GLY A 97 0.58 11.14 9.89
N VAL A 98 -0.32 10.21 9.56
CA VAL A 98 -1.35 10.39 8.51
C VAL A 98 -2.29 11.54 8.84
N VAL A 99 -2.81 11.57 10.07
CA VAL A 99 -3.68 12.66 10.54
C VAL A 99 -2.92 13.99 10.56
N GLY A 100 -1.66 14.00 11.01
CA GLY A 100 -0.83 15.20 10.99
C GLY A 100 -0.64 15.78 9.59
N MET A 101 -0.30 14.94 8.60
CA MET A 101 -0.18 15.38 7.21
C MET A 101 -1.50 15.86 6.62
N ALA A 102 -2.61 15.14 6.91
CA ALA A 102 -3.94 15.56 6.49
C ALA A 102 -4.29 16.96 6.99
N LEU A 103 -4.01 17.24 8.27
CA LEU A 103 -4.23 18.56 8.87
C LEU A 103 -3.37 19.64 8.22
N VAL A 104 -2.10 19.35 7.92
CA VAL A 104 -1.23 20.28 7.18
C VAL A 104 -1.81 20.58 5.80
N GLY A 105 -2.22 19.56 5.03
CA GLY A 105 -2.84 19.74 3.71
C GLY A 105 -4.14 20.57 3.75
N MET A 106 -4.99 20.33 4.76
CA MET A 106 -6.20 21.12 4.98
C MET A 106 -5.88 22.58 5.30
N VAL A 107 -4.93 22.85 6.20
CA VAL A 107 -4.54 24.22 6.57
C VAL A 107 -3.96 24.96 5.36
N LEU A 108 -3.08 24.33 4.58
CA LEU A 108 -2.49 24.95 3.40
C LEU A 108 -3.55 25.26 2.33
N THR A 109 -4.46 24.32 2.07
CA THR A 109 -5.54 24.54 1.10
C THR A 109 -6.54 25.60 1.59
N TRP A 110 -6.79 25.68 2.89
CA TRP A 110 -7.63 26.71 3.48
C TRP A 110 -7.01 28.11 3.36
N ILE A 111 -5.71 28.24 3.62
CA ILE A 111 -4.97 29.50 3.40
C ILE A 111 -5.01 29.84 1.90
N TYR A 112 -4.80 28.86 1.03
CA TYR A 112 -4.83 29.05 -0.42
C TYR A 112 -6.18 29.62 -0.90
N ALA A 113 -7.27 29.01 -0.46
CA ALA A 113 -8.62 29.42 -0.83
C ALA A 113 -8.97 30.83 -0.34
N ASN A 114 -8.66 31.15 0.92
CA ASN A 114 -9.11 32.39 1.57
C ASN A 114 -8.16 33.57 1.39
N SER A 115 -6.84 33.35 1.29
CA SER A 115 -5.86 34.43 1.30
C SER A 115 -5.34 34.79 -0.08
N LEU A 116 -5.32 33.84 -1.03
CA LEU A 116 -4.63 34.03 -2.31
C LEU A 116 -5.54 34.29 -3.51
N LEU A 117 -6.77 33.76 -3.52
CA LEU A 117 -7.62 33.83 -4.71
C LEU A 117 -8.92 34.61 -4.51
N ASP A 118 -9.34 34.88 -3.28
CA ASP A 118 -10.64 35.49 -2.96
C ASP A 118 -11.83 34.78 -3.65
N LEU A 119 -11.62 33.50 -4.03
CA LEU A 119 -12.60 32.63 -4.71
C LEU A 119 -13.57 31.97 -3.73
N GLY A 120 -13.49 32.29 -2.44
CA GLY A 120 -14.29 31.68 -1.38
C GLY A 120 -13.89 30.23 -1.05
N ASN A 121 -14.72 29.57 -0.26
CA ASN A 121 -14.46 28.25 0.36
C ASN A 121 -14.55 27.04 -0.61
N GLU A 122 -14.58 27.23 -1.93
CA GLU A 122 -14.82 26.13 -2.88
C GLU A 122 -13.68 25.10 -2.87
N TYR A 123 -12.43 25.52 -3.09
CA TYR A 123 -11.27 24.60 -3.09
C TYR A 123 -11.08 23.92 -1.73
N SER A 124 -11.26 24.67 -0.63
CA SER A 124 -11.15 24.11 0.72
C SER A 124 -12.25 23.08 1.00
N SER A 125 -13.47 23.31 0.55
CA SER A 125 -14.59 22.38 0.75
C SER A 125 -14.46 21.11 -0.09
N VAL A 126 -13.99 21.24 -1.35
CA VAL A 126 -13.69 20.10 -2.22
C VAL A 126 -12.54 19.26 -1.66
N HIS A 127 -11.47 19.89 -1.16
CA HIS A 127 -10.36 19.15 -0.54
C HIS A 127 -10.79 18.44 0.75
N LEU A 128 -11.63 19.09 1.57
CA LEU A 128 -12.21 18.47 2.77
C LEU A 128 -13.07 17.24 2.40
N LEU A 129 -13.85 17.33 1.32
CA LEU A 129 -14.64 16.21 0.81
C LEU A 129 -13.73 15.05 0.41
N TYR A 130 -12.70 15.28 -0.40
CA TYR A 130 -11.75 14.24 -0.82
C TYR A 130 -10.99 13.62 0.34
N THR A 131 -10.52 14.41 1.30
CA THR A 131 -9.85 13.88 2.49
C THR A 131 -10.83 13.07 3.36
N SER A 132 -12.08 13.49 3.48
CA SER A 132 -13.11 12.74 4.23
C SER A 132 -13.44 11.41 3.54
N MET A 133 -13.64 11.40 2.22
CA MET A 133 -13.82 10.19 1.43
C MET A 133 -12.60 9.26 1.54
N GLY A 134 -11.40 9.83 1.52
CA GLY A 134 -10.16 9.10 1.70
C GLY A 134 -10.05 8.47 3.09
N MET A 135 -10.38 9.18 4.16
CA MET A 135 -10.40 8.62 5.52
C MET A 135 -11.41 7.47 5.65
N LEU A 136 -12.60 7.58 5.02
CA LEU A 136 -13.56 6.49 4.95
C LEU A 136 -13.01 5.28 4.18
N ALA A 137 -12.34 5.52 3.04
CA ALA A 137 -11.68 4.47 2.26
C ALA A 137 -10.53 3.80 3.05
N MET A 138 -9.74 4.58 3.79
CA MET A 138 -8.70 4.08 4.69
C MET A 138 -9.30 3.16 5.76
N LEU A 139 -10.39 3.59 6.38
CA LEU A 139 -11.08 2.79 7.39
C LEU A 139 -11.58 1.48 6.78
N PHE A 140 -12.24 1.54 5.62
CA PHE A 140 -12.69 0.35 4.91
C PHE A 140 -11.53 -0.61 4.63
N CYS A 141 -10.45 -0.14 4.01
CA CYS A 141 -9.28 -0.95 3.64
C CYS A 141 -8.53 -1.51 4.87
N LEU A 142 -8.55 -0.81 6.00
CA LEU A 142 -7.96 -1.29 7.25
C LEU A 142 -8.68 -2.54 7.78
N PHE A 143 -10.02 -2.55 7.71
CA PHE A 143 -10.82 -3.70 8.14
C PHE A 143 -10.98 -4.76 7.04
N PHE A 144 -10.74 -4.43 5.77
CA PHE A 144 -10.79 -5.39 4.68
C PHE A 144 -9.67 -6.45 4.81
N ASP A 145 -9.98 -7.73 4.57
CA ASP A 145 -8.98 -8.80 4.55
C ASP A 145 -8.22 -8.76 3.22
N TYR A 146 -7.01 -8.20 3.28
CA TYR A 146 -6.14 -8.06 2.11
C TYR A 146 -5.88 -9.40 1.39
N ARG A 147 -5.93 -10.55 2.09
CA ARG A 147 -5.71 -11.87 1.47
C ARG A 147 -6.75 -12.21 0.41
N LYS A 148 -7.97 -11.66 0.50
CA LYS A 148 -9.00 -11.85 -0.52
C LYS A 148 -8.58 -11.26 -1.87
N TRP A 149 -7.76 -10.22 -1.83
CA TRP A 149 -7.32 -9.49 -3.00
C TRP A 149 -6.47 -10.34 -3.96
N ILE A 150 -5.70 -11.32 -3.44
CA ILE A 150 -4.85 -12.18 -4.28
C ILE A 150 -5.66 -12.96 -5.33
N LYS A 151 -6.90 -13.32 -5.01
CA LYS A 151 -7.81 -14.04 -5.93
C LYS A 151 -8.33 -13.15 -7.05
N SER A 152 -8.41 -11.84 -6.80
CA SER A 152 -8.91 -10.84 -7.74
C SER A 152 -7.78 -10.13 -8.52
N ALA A 153 -6.51 -10.45 -8.26
CA ALA A 153 -5.37 -9.75 -8.83
C ALA A 153 -5.38 -9.71 -10.37
N TRP A 154 -5.75 -10.82 -11.04
CA TRP A 154 -5.92 -10.85 -12.50
C TRP A 154 -7.02 -9.93 -13.00
N TRP A 155 -8.18 -9.91 -12.33
CA TRP A 155 -9.29 -9.04 -12.70
C TRP A 155 -8.93 -7.56 -12.54
N VAL A 156 -8.25 -7.22 -11.44
CA VAL A 156 -7.76 -5.85 -11.20
C VAL A 156 -6.72 -5.45 -12.24
N TYR A 157 -5.79 -6.35 -12.57
CA TYR A 157 -4.78 -6.12 -13.61
C TYR A 157 -5.42 -5.84 -14.97
N ILE A 158 -6.35 -6.70 -15.41
CA ILE A 158 -7.05 -6.54 -16.69
C ILE A 158 -7.84 -5.23 -16.69
N LEU A 159 -8.62 -4.96 -15.63
CA LEU A 159 -9.41 -3.75 -15.51
C LEU A 159 -8.55 -2.48 -15.64
N MET A 160 -7.42 -2.41 -14.92
CA MET A 160 -6.55 -1.24 -14.97
C MET A 160 -5.88 -1.05 -16.34
N ASN A 161 -5.46 -2.13 -17.01
CA ASN A 161 -4.92 -2.04 -18.37
C ASN A 161 -6.00 -1.62 -19.38
N VAL A 162 -7.23 -2.12 -19.24
CA VAL A 162 -8.36 -1.68 -20.08
C VAL A 162 -8.65 -0.19 -19.87
N LEU A 163 -8.65 0.28 -18.62
CA LEU A 163 -8.82 1.71 -18.33
C LEU A 163 -7.69 2.54 -18.95
N LEU A 164 -6.42 2.13 -18.81
CA LEU A 164 -5.29 2.83 -19.44
C LEU A 164 -5.43 2.88 -20.97
N TRP A 165 -5.93 1.81 -21.60
CA TRP A 165 -6.12 1.77 -23.05
C TRP A 165 -7.27 2.67 -23.53
N ILE A 166 -8.40 2.69 -22.81
CA ILE A 166 -9.60 3.43 -23.20
C ILE A 166 -9.50 4.93 -22.89
N THR A 167 -8.81 5.31 -21.81
CA THR A 167 -8.78 6.69 -21.30
C THR A 167 -8.37 7.73 -22.36
N PRO A 168 -7.28 7.57 -23.12
CA PRO A 168 -6.93 8.57 -24.14
C PRO A 168 -8.02 8.78 -25.20
N VAL A 169 -8.78 7.75 -25.56
CA VAL A 169 -9.86 7.84 -26.55
C VAL A 169 -11.07 8.61 -26.00
N ILE A 170 -11.42 8.36 -24.74
CA ILE A 170 -12.55 9.03 -24.09
C ILE A 170 -12.21 10.47 -23.71
N ALA A 171 -11.00 10.70 -23.17
CA ALA A 171 -10.59 11.98 -22.63
C ALA A 171 -10.60 13.11 -23.67
N ASP A 172 -10.13 12.81 -24.89
CA ASP A 172 -10.16 13.74 -26.02
C ASP A 172 -11.60 14.18 -26.39
N SER A 173 -12.59 13.30 -26.17
CA SER A 173 -14.00 13.57 -26.48
C SER A 173 -14.67 14.54 -25.49
N TYR A 174 -14.12 14.67 -24.27
CA TYR A 174 -14.65 15.51 -23.21
C TYR A 174 -13.79 16.75 -22.89
N GLY A 175 -12.73 17.00 -23.68
CA GLY A 175 -11.81 18.12 -23.44
C GLY A 175 -11.00 17.98 -22.15
N SER A 176 -10.88 16.77 -21.61
CA SER A 176 -10.07 16.46 -20.43
C SER A 176 -8.67 16.00 -20.83
N LEU A 177 -7.69 16.16 -19.93
CA LEU A 177 -6.34 15.61 -20.15
C LEU A 177 -6.42 14.10 -20.47
N ASN A 178 -5.60 13.60 -21.39
CA ASN A 178 -5.61 12.22 -21.91
C ASN A 178 -5.39 11.11 -20.86
N ARG A 179 -5.23 11.49 -19.59
CA ARG A 179 -5.08 10.62 -18.42
C ARG A 179 -6.23 10.70 -17.41
N MET A 180 -7.12 11.69 -17.54
CA MET A 180 -8.22 11.95 -16.61
C MET A 180 -9.52 11.38 -17.14
N LEU A 181 -10.18 10.56 -16.33
CA LEU A 181 -11.53 10.10 -16.58
C LEU A 181 -12.51 10.90 -15.73
N ILE A 182 -13.40 11.65 -16.38
CA ILE A 182 -14.50 12.36 -15.69
C ILE A 182 -15.65 11.38 -15.49
N LEU A 183 -15.98 11.11 -14.24
CA LEU A 183 -17.12 10.30 -13.82
C LEU A 183 -18.37 11.18 -13.58
N PRO A 184 -19.58 10.58 -13.54
CA PRO A 184 -20.78 11.28 -13.12
C PRO A 184 -20.59 12.02 -11.79
N PHE A 185 -21.34 13.10 -11.58
CA PHE A 185 -21.25 13.97 -10.39
C PHE A 185 -19.96 14.80 -10.28
N GLY A 186 -19.21 14.96 -11.37
CA GLY A 186 -18.05 15.86 -11.42
C GLY A 186 -16.76 15.28 -10.81
N PHE A 187 -16.72 13.98 -10.55
CA PHE A 187 -15.53 13.34 -9.99
C PHE A 187 -14.53 12.99 -11.08
N SER A 188 -13.29 13.46 -10.98
CA SER A 188 -12.22 13.12 -11.93
C SER A 188 -11.24 12.12 -11.33
N ILE A 189 -10.97 11.02 -12.02
CA ILE A 189 -9.93 10.05 -11.65
C ILE A 189 -8.77 10.18 -12.62
N ASP A 190 -7.58 10.39 -12.09
CA ASP A 190 -6.35 10.23 -12.87
C ASP A 190 -6.00 8.74 -12.96
N VAL A 191 -6.13 8.19 -14.17
CA VAL A 191 -5.99 6.75 -14.43
C VAL A 191 -4.52 6.33 -14.38
N THR A 192 -3.58 7.19 -14.79
CA THR A 192 -2.15 6.87 -14.70
C THR A 192 -1.67 6.93 -13.25
N THR A 193 -2.18 7.86 -12.44
CA THR A 193 -1.92 7.89 -10.99
C THR A 193 -2.52 6.66 -10.32
N SER A 194 -3.74 6.25 -10.68
CA SER A 194 -4.36 5.04 -10.14
C SER A 194 -3.59 3.77 -10.49
N ALA A 195 -3.12 3.67 -11.73
CA ALA A 195 -2.30 2.57 -12.22
C ALA A 195 -0.98 2.45 -11.45
N LEU A 196 -0.33 3.58 -11.13
CA LEU A 196 0.92 3.62 -10.35
C LEU A 196 0.79 2.89 -9.00
N TRP A 197 -0.34 3.03 -8.31
CA TRP A 197 -0.58 2.38 -7.03
C TRP A 197 -1.08 0.94 -7.16
N ILE A 198 -2.01 0.69 -8.09
CA ILE A 198 -2.77 -0.56 -8.14
C ILE A 198 -2.04 -1.66 -8.91
N LEU A 199 -1.39 -1.34 -10.03
CA LEU A 199 -0.77 -2.35 -10.90
C LEU A 199 0.43 -3.04 -10.26
N PRO A 200 1.35 -2.37 -9.53
CA PRO A 200 2.47 -3.07 -8.89
C PRO A 200 2.00 -4.11 -7.87
N LEU A 201 0.92 -3.80 -7.14
CA LEU A 201 0.27 -4.78 -6.26
C LEU A 201 -0.23 -5.97 -7.09
N ALA A 202 -0.80 -5.73 -8.28
CA ALA A 202 -1.57 -6.75 -9.02
C ALA A 202 -0.62 -7.73 -9.66
N ILE A 203 0.43 -7.19 -10.27
CA ILE A 203 1.56 -7.93 -10.81
C ILE A 203 2.18 -8.79 -9.70
N GLY A 204 2.47 -8.19 -8.55
CA GLY A 204 3.07 -8.92 -7.43
C GLY A 204 2.15 -10.02 -6.87
N GLY A 205 0.84 -9.76 -6.77
CA GLY A 205 -0.16 -10.75 -6.36
C GLY A 205 -0.24 -11.94 -7.32
N ILE A 206 -0.27 -11.67 -8.63
CA ILE A 206 -0.23 -12.70 -9.69
C ILE A 206 1.04 -13.55 -9.55
N VAL A 207 2.20 -12.91 -9.47
CA VAL A 207 3.50 -13.60 -9.41
C VAL A 207 3.64 -14.46 -8.16
N ILE A 208 3.26 -13.94 -6.99
CA ILE A 208 3.31 -14.70 -5.72
C ILE A 208 2.33 -15.87 -5.73
N SER A 209 1.16 -15.72 -6.36
CA SER A 209 0.16 -16.80 -6.44
C SER A 209 0.59 -17.95 -7.35
N HIS A 210 1.28 -17.63 -8.46
CA HIS A 210 1.61 -18.60 -9.51
C HIS A 210 2.99 -19.25 -9.29
N PHE A 211 3.94 -18.54 -8.67
CA PHE A 211 5.30 -19.01 -8.47
C PHE A 211 5.62 -19.14 -6.96
N ARG A 212 5.47 -20.37 -6.43
CA ARG A 212 5.62 -20.64 -4.99
C ARG A 212 7.07 -20.65 -4.49
N SER A 213 8.07 -20.90 -5.34
CA SER A 213 9.49 -20.91 -4.94
C SER A 213 10.49 -20.88 -6.11
N GLY A 214 11.55 -20.09 -5.96
CA GLY A 214 12.73 -20.11 -6.83
C GLY A 214 12.64 -19.14 -8.01
N LEU A 215 13.80 -18.63 -8.44
CA LEU A 215 13.92 -17.86 -9.66
C LEU A 215 13.77 -18.83 -10.84
N ASN A 216 12.70 -18.72 -11.60
CA ASN A 216 12.49 -19.48 -12.82
C ASN A 216 12.49 -18.50 -14.01
N VAL A 217 13.10 -18.88 -15.13
CA VAL A 217 13.07 -18.11 -16.38
C VAL A 217 11.62 -17.77 -16.76
N GLN A 218 10.70 -18.72 -16.58
CA GLN A 218 9.28 -18.49 -16.80
C GLN A 218 8.71 -17.36 -15.92
N MET A 219 9.10 -17.32 -14.63
CA MET A 219 8.68 -16.25 -13.73
C MET A 219 9.21 -14.89 -14.18
N ILE A 220 10.49 -14.82 -14.60
CA ILE A 220 11.08 -13.57 -15.10
C ILE A 220 10.34 -13.10 -16.34
N PHE A 221 10.11 -13.99 -17.31
CA PHE A 221 9.41 -13.65 -18.53
C PHE A 221 7.96 -13.20 -18.25
N THR A 222 7.23 -13.90 -17.38
CA THR A 222 5.90 -13.49 -16.94
C THR A 222 5.92 -12.14 -16.24
N TYR A 223 6.88 -11.89 -15.35
CA TYR A 223 7.02 -10.62 -14.65
C TYR A 223 7.26 -9.47 -15.64
N VAL A 224 8.22 -9.65 -16.54
CA VAL A 224 8.55 -8.67 -17.58
C VAL A 224 7.34 -8.40 -18.47
N ALA A 225 6.62 -9.43 -18.92
CA ALA A 225 5.43 -9.28 -19.75
C ALA A 225 4.32 -8.50 -19.02
N LEU A 226 4.10 -8.79 -17.73
CA LEU A 226 3.11 -8.11 -16.90
C LEU A 226 3.46 -6.63 -16.62
N VAL A 227 4.74 -6.27 -16.62
CA VAL A 227 5.19 -4.88 -16.46
C VAL A 227 5.20 -4.13 -17.80
N ALA A 228 5.59 -4.82 -18.88
CA ALA A 228 5.74 -4.23 -20.20
C ALA A 228 4.41 -3.70 -20.76
N LEU A 229 3.30 -4.43 -20.57
CA LEU A 229 2.00 -4.00 -21.07
C LEU A 229 1.56 -2.64 -20.48
N PRO A 230 1.49 -2.46 -19.15
CA PRO A 230 1.23 -1.16 -18.54
C PRO A 230 2.20 -0.06 -18.98
N MET A 231 3.50 -0.37 -19.08
CA MET A 231 4.51 0.60 -19.51
C MET A 231 4.20 1.15 -20.92
N VAL A 232 3.83 0.26 -21.86
CA VAL A 232 3.45 0.67 -23.22
C VAL A 232 2.19 1.55 -23.21
N LEU A 233 1.18 1.19 -22.41
CA LEU A 233 -0.06 1.97 -22.33
C LEU A 233 0.15 3.35 -21.68
N ILE A 234 0.95 3.45 -20.62
CA ILE A 234 1.29 4.73 -19.98
C ILE A 234 2.15 5.59 -20.93
N TYR A 235 3.05 4.98 -21.69
CA TYR A 235 3.83 5.65 -22.73
C TYR A 235 2.93 6.26 -23.81
N GLN A 236 1.88 5.56 -24.25
CA GLN A 236 0.93 6.08 -25.24
C GLN A 236 0.18 7.32 -24.74
N ILE A 237 -0.11 7.40 -23.43
CA ILE A 237 -0.69 8.58 -22.78
C ILE A 237 0.33 9.74 -22.66
N SER A 238 1.59 9.51 -23.04
CA SER A 238 2.70 10.47 -22.93
C SER A 238 2.99 10.92 -21.49
N ASP A 239 2.77 10.02 -20.52
CA ASP A 239 2.91 10.29 -19.08
C ASP A 239 4.21 9.73 -18.49
N TRP A 240 5.32 10.35 -18.88
CA TRP A 240 6.69 9.89 -18.57
C TRP A 240 7.02 9.86 -17.08
N VAL A 241 6.40 10.77 -16.32
CA VAL A 241 6.60 10.87 -14.87
C VAL A 241 6.09 9.59 -14.21
N ARG A 242 4.83 9.23 -14.44
CA ARG A 242 4.24 7.99 -13.89
C ARG A 242 4.82 6.73 -14.53
N LEU A 243 5.23 6.79 -15.81
CA LEU A 243 5.97 5.70 -16.45
C LEU A 243 7.27 5.39 -15.68
N SER A 244 8.07 6.42 -15.38
CA SER A 244 9.34 6.27 -14.67
C SER A 244 9.15 5.76 -13.24
N LEU A 245 8.19 6.34 -12.50
CA LEU A 245 7.87 5.89 -11.14
C LEU A 245 7.36 4.44 -11.12
N PHE A 246 6.46 4.07 -12.04
CA PHE A 246 5.95 2.71 -12.16
C PHE A 246 7.07 1.71 -12.49
N GLY A 247 7.98 2.08 -13.40
CA GLY A 247 9.17 1.30 -13.71
C GLY A 247 10.08 1.11 -12.50
N CYS A 248 10.38 2.17 -11.76
CA CYS A 248 11.18 2.11 -10.53
C CYS A 248 10.55 1.21 -9.45
N ILE A 249 9.24 1.35 -9.19
CA ILE A 249 8.53 0.53 -8.21
C ILE A 249 8.52 -0.93 -8.65
N SER A 250 8.26 -1.20 -9.93
CA SER A 250 8.29 -2.56 -10.48
C SER A 250 9.67 -3.19 -10.36
N LEU A 251 10.75 -2.47 -10.66
CA LEU A 251 12.12 -2.98 -10.47
C LEU A 251 12.42 -3.30 -9.00
N LEU A 252 12.01 -2.43 -8.07
CA LEU A 252 12.19 -2.67 -6.64
C LEU A 252 11.39 -3.87 -6.15
N LEU A 253 10.15 -4.06 -6.63
CA LEU A 253 9.35 -5.25 -6.35
C LEU A 253 10.01 -6.51 -6.93
N PHE A 254 10.53 -6.45 -8.15
CA PHE A 254 11.26 -7.56 -8.76
C PHE A 254 12.47 -7.98 -7.92
N GLY A 255 13.29 -7.02 -7.49
CA GLY A 255 14.45 -7.28 -6.62
C GLY A 255 14.06 -7.88 -5.28
N TRP A 256 12.96 -7.41 -4.70
CA TRP A 256 12.44 -7.96 -3.46
C TRP A 256 11.89 -9.38 -3.62
N ILE A 257 11.09 -9.65 -4.67
CA ILE A 257 10.51 -10.98 -4.95
C ILE A 257 11.61 -12.00 -5.21
N THR A 258 12.59 -11.65 -6.03
CA THR A 258 13.67 -12.55 -6.45
C THR A 258 14.77 -12.69 -5.40
N ARG A 259 14.92 -11.71 -4.50
CA ARG A 259 16.06 -11.54 -3.58
C ARG A 259 17.42 -11.49 -4.28
N LYS A 260 17.44 -11.17 -5.59
CA LYS A 260 18.67 -11.11 -6.39
C LYS A 260 18.95 -9.67 -6.85
N TRP A 261 19.29 -8.81 -5.88
CA TRP A 261 19.55 -7.39 -6.10
C TRP A 261 20.58 -7.09 -7.20
N LEU A 262 21.57 -7.97 -7.40
CA LEU A 262 22.55 -7.81 -8.48
C LEU A 262 21.88 -7.84 -9.87
N TYR A 263 21.01 -8.81 -10.14
CA TYR A 263 20.28 -8.86 -11.42
C TYR A 263 19.33 -7.68 -11.56
N THR A 264 18.67 -7.27 -10.48
CA THR A 264 17.83 -6.07 -10.47
C THR A 264 18.62 -4.82 -10.82
N LEU A 265 19.83 -4.65 -10.29
CA LEU A 265 20.72 -3.53 -10.62
C LEU A 265 21.15 -3.59 -12.09
N ILE A 266 21.51 -4.76 -12.60
CA ILE A 266 21.87 -4.94 -14.02
C ILE A 266 20.69 -4.57 -14.93
N THR A 267 19.49 -5.08 -14.63
CA THR A 267 18.27 -4.75 -15.37
C THR A 267 17.93 -3.27 -15.27
N ALA A 268 18.07 -2.65 -14.10
CA ALA A 268 17.83 -1.23 -13.91
C ALA A 268 18.81 -0.38 -14.74
N CYS A 269 20.10 -0.71 -14.74
CA CYS A 269 21.10 -0.04 -15.58
C CYS A 269 20.77 -0.21 -17.07
N PHE A 270 20.45 -1.43 -17.51
CA PHE A 270 20.11 -1.69 -18.92
C PHE A 270 18.85 -0.93 -19.36
N CYS A 271 17.77 -0.98 -18.57
CA CYS A 271 16.55 -0.23 -18.83
C CYS A 271 16.78 1.28 -18.80
N GLY A 272 17.61 1.77 -17.87
CA GLY A 272 17.98 3.19 -17.78
C GLY A 272 18.74 3.67 -19.02
N VAL A 273 19.73 2.90 -19.49
CA VAL A 273 20.48 3.19 -20.72
C VAL A 273 19.56 3.13 -21.94
N ALA A 274 18.70 2.12 -22.05
CA ALA A 274 17.74 2.00 -23.14
C ALA A 274 16.76 3.19 -23.17
N ALA A 275 16.25 3.60 -22.00
CA ALA A 275 15.38 4.78 -21.88
C ALA A 275 16.11 6.07 -22.26
N ALA A 276 17.36 6.25 -21.83
CA ALA A 276 18.17 7.41 -22.20
C ALA A 276 18.43 7.48 -23.71
N LEU A 277 18.79 6.35 -24.33
CA LEU A 277 18.99 6.27 -25.79
C LEU A 277 17.69 6.55 -26.55
N LEU A 278 16.57 6.00 -26.10
CA LEU A 278 15.27 6.23 -26.72
C LEU A 278 14.88 7.70 -26.62
N LEU A 279 15.12 8.34 -25.47
CA LEU A 279 14.93 9.78 -25.31
C LEU A 279 15.79 10.58 -26.29
N LEU A 280 17.08 10.25 -26.43
CA LEU A 280 17.98 10.96 -27.34
C LEU A 280 17.57 10.83 -28.83
N VAL A 281 17.01 9.69 -29.24
CA VAL A 281 16.63 9.44 -30.64
C VAL A 281 15.23 9.96 -30.97
N THR A 282 14.32 9.98 -29.99
CA THR A 282 12.88 10.31 -30.21
C THR A 282 12.50 11.72 -29.77
N ASP A 283 13.47 12.60 -29.50
CA ASP A 283 13.19 13.89 -28.87
C ASP A 283 12.56 14.95 -29.81
N GLN A 284 11.42 14.63 -30.40
CA GLN A 284 10.60 15.59 -31.14
C GLN A 284 9.87 16.59 -30.22
N TYR A 285 9.95 16.43 -28.89
CA TYR A 285 9.15 17.16 -27.89
C TYR A 285 9.99 17.86 -26.82
N SER A 286 11.30 18.06 -27.03
CA SER A 286 12.17 18.76 -26.05
C SER A 286 12.12 18.13 -24.64
N ARG A 287 11.94 16.81 -24.57
CA ARG A 287 11.84 16.03 -23.34
C ARG A 287 13.17 15.98 -22.62
N PHE A 288 14.28 15.91 -23.35
CA PHE A 288 15.61 16.04 -22.79
C PHE A 288 15.83 17.47 -22.26
N GLU A 289 15.30 18.48 -22.97
CA GLU A 289 15.38 19.88 -22.52
C GLU A 289 14.67 20.07 -21.17
N ARG A 290 13.50 19.46 -20.93
CA ARG A 290 12.84 19.53 -19.60
C ARG A 290 13.68 18.96 -18.46
N LEU A 291 14.45 17.91 -18.72
CA LEU A 291 15.36 17.33 -17.73
C LEU A 291 16.62 18.19 -17.58
N SER A 292 17.10 18.80 -18.66
CA SER A 292 18.34 19.58 -18.68
C SER A 292 18.18 21.05 -18.28
N VAL A 293 16.95 21.58 -18.27
CA VAL A 293 16.60 22.95 -17.86
C VAL A 293 17.18 23.30 -16.49
N VAL A 294 17.21 22.34 -15.56
CA VAL A 294 17.73 22.54 -14.20
C VAL A 294 19.24 22.80 -14.19
N PHE A 295 19.98 22.33 -15.20
CA PHE A 295 21.42 22.57 -15.30
C PHE A 295 21.76 23.97 -15.83
N ASN A 296 20.80 24.67 -16.45
CA ASN A 296 21.00 26.00 -17.05
C ASN A 296 19.78 26.92 -16.81
N LEU A 297 19.35 27.06 -15.55
CA LEU A 297 18.19 27.88 -15.18
C LEU A 297 18.31 29.36 -15.56
N ASP A 298 19.54 29.89 -15.66
CA ASP A 298 19.81 31.29 -16.02
C ASP A 298 19.53 31.59 -17.50
N GLN A 299 19.73 30.61 -18.39
CA GLN A 299 19.59 30.79 -19.83
C GLN A 299 18.13 30.74 -20.29
N ASP A 300 17.25 30.12 -19.51
CA ASP A 300 15.82 29.96 -19.84
C ASP A 300 14.89 30.48 -18.73
N SER A 301 15.18 31.67 -18.22
CA SER A 301 14.45 32.29 -17.11
C SER A 301 12.98 32.62 -17.41
N LYS A 302 12.59 32.67 -18.69
CA LYS A 302 11.22 32.96 -19.15
C LYS A 302 10.53 31.79 -19.87
N GLY A 303 11.24 30.70 -20.15
CA GLY A 303 10.67 29.50 -20.76
C GLY A 303 10.42 28.39 -19.73
N MET A 304 10.98 27.20 -19.95
CA MET A 304 10.75 26.03 -19.12
C MET A 304 11.33 26.16 -17.70
N GLY A 305 12.36 27.00 -17.52
CA GLY A 305 12.97 27.28 -16.20
C GLY A 305 12.22 28.30 -15.34
N PHE A 306 11.18 28.96 -15.88
CA PHE A 306 10.47 30.04 -15.18
C PHE A 306 9.93 29.60 -13.81
N MET A 307 9.25 28.45 -13.74
CA MET A 307 8.66 27.96 -12.49
C MET A 307 9.74 27.58 -11.46
N ASN A 308 10.88 27.06 -11.91
CA ASN A 308 12.01 26.74 -11.04
C ASN A 308 12.60 28.01 -10.42
N ASN A 309 12.86 29.03 -11.23
CA ASN A 309 13.36 30.32 -10.76
C ASN A 309 12.37 30.99 -9.80
N ALA A 310 11.07 30.91 -10.08
CA ALA A 310 10.03 31.41 -9.18
C ALA A 310 10.08 30.73 -7.80
N ILE A 311 10.23 29.39 -7.74
CA ILE A 311 10.41 28.67 -6.47
C ILE A 311 11.68 29.15 -5.75
N ILE A 312 12.80 29.27 -6.48
CA ILE A 312 14.09 29.72 -5.91
C ILE A 312 13.95 31.12 -5.30
N ASP A 313 13.26 32.04 -5.98
CA ASP A 313 13.07 33.40 -5.50
C ASP A 313 12.16 33.45 -4.26
N ILE A 314 11.08 32.67 -4.23
CA ILE A 314 10.24 32.51 -3.03
C ILE A 314 11.04 32.01 -1.84
N VAL A 315 11.84 30.95 -2.05
CA VAL A 315 12.65 30.33 -1.00
C VAL A 315 13.72 31.29 -0.47
N LYS A 316 14.27 32.16 -1.33
CA LYS A 316 15.23 33.20 -0.94
C LYS A 316 14.59 34.31 -0.11
N THR A 317 13.36 34.71 -0.41
CA THR A 317 12.68 35.84 0.28
C THR A 317 11.96 35.42 1.55
N ALA A 318 11.57 34.14 1.69
CA ALA A 318 10.80 33.63 2.82
C ALA A 318 11.43 33.86 4.22
N GLY A 319 12.76 33.86 4.33
CA GLY A 319 13.45 33.96 5.62
C GLY A 319 13.05 32.87 6.63
N TRP A 320 13.37 33.07 7.92
CA TRP A 320 13.08 32.06 8.95
C TRP A 320 11.60 31.95 9.34
N TRP A 321 10.85 33.04 9.18
CA TRP A 321 9.48 33.19 9.70
C TRP A 321 8.41 33.35 8.62
N GLY A 322 8.80 33.39 7.35
CA GLY A 322 7.88 33.52 6.23
C GLY A 322 7.45 34.96 5.98
N ASN A 323 6.71 35.13 4.89
CA ASN A 323 6.13 36.37 4.42
C ASN A 323 4.66 36.56 4.86
N GLY A 324 4.09 35.58 5.59
CA GLY A 324 2.70 35.58 6.03
C GLY A 324 1.71 35.25 4.91
N THR A 325 0.41 35.51 5.13
CA THR A 325 -0.67 35.09 4.20
C THR A 325 -1.08 36.17 3.20
N ASN A 326 -0.73 37.44 3.43
CA ASN A 326 -1.12 38.58 2.60
C ASN A 326 -0.07 38.86 1.52
N ILE A 327 0.18 37.88 0.65
CA ILE A 327 1.23 37.98 -0.37
C ILE A 327 0.58 38.45 -1.68
N PRO A 328 1.05 39.56 -2.29
CA PRO A 328 0.56 40.02 -3.58
C PRO A 328 1.10 39.15 -4.71
N ILE A 329 0.51 37.96 -4.89
CA ILE A 329 0.99 36.95 -5.83
C ILE A 329 0.27 37.09 -7.18
N GLY A 330 1.03 37.14 -8.28
CA GLY A 330 0.50 37.07 -9.64
C GLY A 330 -0.13 35.70 -9.95
N SER A 331 -1.11 35.65 -10.85
CA SER A 331 -1.90 34.43 -11.15
C SER A 331 -1.06 33.17 -11.43
N THR A 332 0.09 33.29 -12.11
CA THR A 332 0.99 32.17 -12.44
C THR A 332 1.59 31.50 -11.20
N LEU A 333 1.94 32.28 -10.18
CA LEU A 333 2.48 31.78 -8.90
C LEU A 333 1.38 31.21 -7.99
N LYS A 334 0.11 31.60 -8.19
CA LYS A 334 -1.01 31.01 -7.43
C LYS A 334 -1.18 29.52 -7.77
N TYR A 335 -1.16 29.16 -9.05
CA TYR A 335 -1.25 27.74 -9.45
C TYR A 335 -0.09 26.90 -8.91
N LEU A 336 1.10 27.49 -8.74
CA LEU A 336 2.25 26.82 -8.14
C LEU A 336 1.97 26.34 -6.71
N TYR A 337 1.26 27.13 -5.89
CA TYR A 337 1.01 26.80 -4.48
C TYR A 337 0.05 25.64 -4.31
N LEU A 338 -0.93 25.52 -5.20
CA LEU A 338 -1.87 24.40 -5.18
C LEU A 338 -1.20 23.08 -5.59
N SER A 339 -0.30 23.12 -6.59
CA SER A 339 0.43 21.94 -7.06
C SER A 339 1.59 21.55 -6.14
N TYR A 340 2.23 22.53 -5.49
CA TYR A 340 3.44 22.34 -4.67
C TYR A 340 3.25 22.99 -3.29
N PRO A 341 2.42 22.39 -2.41
CA PRO A 341 2.09 22.97 -1.10
C PRO A 341 3.32 23.15 -0.19
N GLY A 342 4.41 22.43 -0.42
CA GLY A 342 5.68 22.64 0.29
C GLY A 342 6.32 24.01 0.02
N VAL A 343 6.17 24.54 -1.20
CA VAL A 343 6.65 25.89 -1.58
C VAL A 343 5.80 26.96 -0.87
N MET A 344 4.49 26.76 -0.80
CA MET A 344 3.61 27.64 -0.04
C MET A 344 3.93 27.60 1.45
N LEU A 345 4.22 26.42 2.01
CA LEU A 345 4.54 26.26 3.42
C LEU A 345 5.80 27.05 3.81
N ILE A 346 6.85 27.02 2.99
CA ILE A 346 8.04 27.84 3.25
C ILE A 346 7.76 29.33 3.05
N ASP A 347 7.00 29.73 2.03
CA ASP A 347 6.71 31.16 1.81
C ASP A 347 5.90 31.77 2.96
N VAL A 348 4.86 31.08 3.42
CA VAL A 348 3.96 31.61 4.45
C VAL A 348 4.59 31.54 5.85
N PHE A 349 5.27 30.44 6.19
CA PHE A 349 5.73 30.16 7.56
C PHE A 349 7.25 30.14 7.74
N GLY A 350 8.02 30.24 6.67
CA GLY A 350 9.48 30.31 6.69
C GLY A 350 10.21 28.97 6.85
N TRP A 351 11.54 29.07 6.88
CA TRP A 351 12.44 27.92 7.00
C TRP A 351 12.22 27.09 8.26
N SER A 352 11.82 27.69 9.38
CA SER A 352 11.59 26.96 10.64
C SER A 352 10.45 25.95 10.51
N ALA A 353 9.32 26.35 9.92
CA ALA A 353 8.19 25.46 9.68
C ALA A 353 8.53 24.41 8.62
N CYS A 354 9.23 24.80 7.55
CA CYS A 354 9.69 23.89 6.50
C CYS A 354 10.61 22.79 7.07
N ALA A 355 11.59 23.15 7.91
CA ALA A 355 12.49 22.19 8.55
C ALA A 355 11.73 21.20 9.45
N LEU A 356 10.80 21.69 10.28
CA LEU A 356 9.95 20.83 11.13
C LEU A 356 9.12 19.86 10.28
N PHE A 357 8.55 20.35 9.19
CA PHE A 357 7.74 19.56 8.28
C PHE A 357 8.55 18.47 7.56
N ILE A 358 9.76 18.79 7.07
CA ILE A 358 10.68 17.81 6.48
C ILE A 358 11.08 16.74 7.51
N VAL A 359 11.38 17.13 8.76
CA VAL A 359 11.65 16.18 9.84
C VAL A 359 10.45 15.24 10.06
N GLY A 360 9.23 15.77 10.01
CA GLY A 360 7.99 15.00 10.08
C GLY A 360 7.87 13.98 8.94
N ILE A 361 8.15 14.39 7.70
CA ILE A 361 8.14 13.49 6.53
C ILE A 361 9.20 12.39 6.67
N VAL A 362 10.43 12.75 7.03
CA VAL A 362 11.52 11.78 7.22
C VAL A 362 11.17 10.77 8.31
N TRP A 363 10.59 11.24 9.42
CA TRP A 363 10.10 10.37 10.49
C TRP A 363 8.97 9.45 10.03
N PHE A 364 8.03 9.95 9.23
CA PHE A 364 6.92 9.18 8.68
C PHE A 364 7.42 8.08 7.74
N VAL A 365 8.28 8.43 6.78
CA VAL A 365 8.88 7.49 5.82
C VAL A 365 9.72 6.43 6.54
N ASN A 366 10.55 6.82 7.51
CA ASN A 366 11.30 5.86 8.34
C ASN A 366 10.37 4.91 9.11
N THR A 367 9.22 5.40 9.57
CA THR A 367 8.22 4.57 10.25
C THR A 367 7.61 3.54 9.31
N LEU A 368 7.32 3.89 8.06
CA LEU A 368 6.85 2.96 7.04
C LEU A 368 7.88 1.83 6.79
N PHE A 369 9.16 2.18 6.58
CA PHE A 369 10.21 1.17 6.37
C PHE A 369 10.41 0.25 7.59
N LYS A 370 10.26 0.76 8.81
CA LYS A 370 10.33 -0.06 10.05
C LYS A 370 9.19 -1.06 10.20
N ILE A 371 8.07 -0.89 9.50
CA ILE A 371 6.96 -1.85 9.48
C ILE A 371 7.33 -3.07 8.65
N LEU A 372 8.08 -2.89 7.56
CA LEU A 372 8.36 -3.93 6.58
C LEU A 372 8.97 -5.23 7.16
N PRO A 373 10.04 -5.20 7.98
CA PRO A 373 10.64 -6.42 8.54
C PRO A 373 9.74 -7.12 9.59
N ARG A 374 8.64 -6.48 10.01
CA ARG A 374 7.71 -7.05 11.00
C ARG A 374 6.59 -7.87 10.35
N ILE A 375 6.48 -7.86 9.02
CA ILE A 375 5.46 -8.60 8.28
C ILE A 375 6.06 -9.91 7.77
N GLN A 376 5.62 -11.05 8.31
CA GLN A 376 6.11 -12.37 7.91
C GLN A 376 5.40 -12.93 6.67
N ASP A 377 4.18 -12.48 6.41
CA ASP A 377 3.45 -12.89 5.21
C ASP A 377 4.10 -12.28 3.96
N LYS A 378 4.38 -13.11 2.95
CA LYS A 378 5.01 -12.67 1.70
C LYS A 378 4.10 -11.70 0.95
N PHE A 379 2.82 -12.03 0.84
CA PHE A 379 1.88 -11.19 0.11
C PHE A 379 1.64 -9.86 0.83
N GLY A 380 1.43 -9.89 2.15
CA GLY A 380 1.36 -8.70 2.98
C GLY A 380 2.63 -7.84 2.92
N SER A 381 3.82 -8.45 3.01
CA SER A 381 5.10 -7.72 2.95
C SER A 381 5.30 -7.02 1.58
N MET A 382 4.89 -7.67 0.49
CA MET A 382 4.88 -7.05 -0.85
C MET A 382 3.94 -5.84 -0.93
N ILE A 383 2.73 -5.92 -0.36
CA ILE A 383 1.81 -4.77 -0.29
C ILE A 383 2.47 -3.62 0.45
N VAL A 384 3.00 -3.88 1.66
CA VAL A 384 3.65 -2.85 2.47
C VAL A 384 4.84 -2.24 1.73
N LEU A 385 5.65 -3.05 1.04
CA LEU A 385 6.78 -2.56 0.25
C LEU A 385 6.32 -1.63 -0.87
N SER A 386 5.35 -2.07 -1.68
CA SER A 386 4.84 -1.29 -2.81
C SER A 386 4.30 0.06 -2.36
N VAL A 387 3.44 0.07 -1.34
CA VAL A 387 2.85 1.30 -0.80
C VAL A 387 3.94 2.20 -0.19
N THR A 388 4.87 1.62 0.57
CA THR A 388 5.96 2.38 1.23
C THR A 388 6.89 3.03 0.21
N VAL A 389 7.32 2.29 -0.81
CA VAL A 389 8.23 2.81 -1.85
C VAL A 389 7.54 3.90 -2.66
N THR A 390 6.28 3.71 -3.03
CA THR A 390 5.51 4.72 -3.79
C THR A 390 5.39 6.02 -2.99
N LEU A 391 4.93 5.94 -1.73
CA LEU A 391 4.87 7.11 -0.83
C LEU A 391 6.24 7.76 -0.63
N ALA A 392 7.28 6.97 -0.38
CA ALA A 392 8.62 7.48 -0.11
C ALA A 392 9.20 8.23 -1.33
N LEU A 393 9.06 7.67 -2.54
CA LEU A 393 9.53 8.32 -3.76
C LEU A 393 8.79 9.63 -4.02
N GLN A 394 7.46 9.63 -3.94
CA GLN A 394 6.66 10.84 -4.16
C GLN A 394 6.95 11.90 -3.10
N LEU A 395 6.91 11.57 -1.80
CA LEU A 395 7.21 12.52 -0.72
C LEU A 395 8.63 13.09 -0.82
N SER A 396 9.63 12.25 -1.12
CA SER A 396 11.02 12.71 -1.26
C SER A 396 11.15 13.66 -2.44
N TYR A 397 10.47 13.37 -3.56
CA TYR A 397 10.47 14.24 -4.72
C TYR A 397 9.73 15.56 -4.46
N SER A 398 8.59 15.51 -3.77
CA SER A 398 7.85 16.72 -3.38
C SER A 398 8.66 17.64 -2.47
N VAL A 399 9.47 17.08 -1.56
CA VAL A 399 10.44 17.86 -0.77
C VAL A 399 11.55 18.42 -1.65
N ALA A 400 12.07 17.65 -2.61
CA ALA A 400 13.11 18.11 -3.53
C ALA A 400 12.64 19.30 -4.40
N ILE A 401 11.37 19.31 -4.82
CA ILE A 401 10.79 20.43 -5.59
C ILE A 401 10.88 21.76 -4.83
N ILE A 402 10.81 21.76 -3.50
CA ILE A 402 10.92 22.98 -2.68
C ILE A 402 12.25 23.71 -2.95
N THR A 403 13.31 23.01 -3.34
CA THR A 403 14.60 23.65 -3.66
C THR A 403 14.58 24.45 -4.97
N GLY A 404 13.63 24.16 -5.87
CA GLY A 404 13.64 24.65 -7.25
C GLY A 404 14.79 24.08 -8.11
N MET A 405 15.62 23.18 -7.58
CA MET A 405 16.78 22.58 -8.25
C MET A 405 16.51 21.17 -8.80
N VAL A 406 15.24 20.82 -9.01
CA VAL A 406 14.83 19.58 -9.69
C VAL A 406 13.79 19.90 -10.76
N PRO A 407 13.62 19.05 -11.79
CA PRO A 407 12.63 19.30 -12.82
C PRO A 407 11.23 19.42 -12.21
N ILE A 408 10.42 20.37 -12.64
CA ILE A 408 9.07 20.49 -12.13
C ILE A 408 8.19 19.47 -12.87
N MET A 409 7.89 18.38 -12.18
CA MET A 409 7.09 17.26 -12.68
C MET A 409 5.72 17.21 -12.01
N SER A 410 4.73 16.66 -12.72
CA SER A 410 3.35 16.44 -12.22
C SER A 410 3.28 15.28 -11.22
N ILE A 411 4.06 15.34 -10.15
CA ILE A 411 4.03 14.39 -9.02
C ILE A 411 3.17 14.99 -7.93
N GLU A 412 2.12 14.29 -7.53
CA GLU A 412 1.26 14.71 -6.43
C GLU A 412 2.02 14.68 -5.11
N PHE A 413 1.74 15.62 -4.20
CA PHE A 413 2.29 15.62 -2.84
C PHE A 413 1.43 14.70 -1.96
N PRO A 414 1.90 13.49 -1.59
CA PRO A 414 1.01 12.53 -0.96
C PRO A 414 0.42 13.03 0.35
N LEU A 415 -0.88 12.81 0.54
CA LEU A 415 -1.70 13.14 1.71
C LEU A 415 -1.95 14.64 1.96
N ILE A 416 -1.27 15.50 1.21
CA ILE A 416 -1.21 16.95 1.46
C ILE A 416 -1.69 17.75 0.25
N GLY A 417 -1.34 17.28 -0.95
CA GLY A 417 -1.68 17.93 -2.21
C GLY A 417 -3.18 18.00 -2.46
N TYR A 418 -3.59 19.06 -3.15
CA TYR A 418 -4.98 19.20 -3.56
C TYR A 418 -5.33 18.23 -4.69
N GLY A 419 -6.40 17.45 -4.52
CA GLY A 419 -7.02 16.66 -5.59
C GLY A 419 -7.59 15.33 -5.12
N ALA A 420 -8.27 14.62 -6.03
CA ALA A 420 -8.90 13.33 -5.72
C ALA A 420 -7.90 12.19 -5.43
N HIS A 421 -6.62 12.36 -5.80
CA HIS A 421 -5.55 11.38 -5.57
C HIS A 421 -5.42 10.98 -4.10
N VAL A 422 -5.67 11.91 -3.16
CA VAL A 422 -5.58 11.63 -1.72
C VAL A 422 -6.49 10.48 -1.30
N ILE A 423 -7.65 10.29 -1.95
CA ILE A 423 -8.57 9.18 -1.65
C ILE A 423 -7.86 7.84 -1.80
N LEU A 424 -7.13 7.68 -2.91
CA LEU A 424 -6.40 6.44 -3.20
C LEU A 424 -5.23 6.26 -2.24
N GLU A 425 -4.52 7.32 -1.90
CA GLU A 425 -3.39 7.28 -0.95
C GLU A 425 -3.85 6.85 0.45
N TYR A 426 -4.95 7.44 0.93
CA TYR A 426 -5.57 7.03 2.20
C TYR A 426 -6.03 5.57 2.15
N ALA A 427 -6.63 5.11 1.04
CA ALA A 427 -7.00 3.72 0.85
C ALA A 427 -5.79 2.77 0.90
N MET A 428 -4.68 3.15 0.26
CA MET A 428 -3.43 2.38 0.24
C MET A 428 -2.76 2.31 1.62
N ILE A 429 -2.80 3.39 2.38
CA ILE A 429 -2.38 3.40 3.78
C ILE A 429 -3.31 2.53 4.65
N GLY A 430 -4.62 2.57 4.39
CA GLY A 430 -5.59 1.68 5.01
C GLY A 430 -5.26 0.22 4.78
N LEU A 431 -4.94 -0.14 3.54
CA LEU A 431 -4.50 -1.48 3.15
C LEU A 431 -3.22 -1.90 3.91
N LEU A 432 -2.21 -1.02 3.96
CA LEU A 432 -0.96 -1.24 4.72
C LEU A 432 -1.23 -1.45 6.21
N LEU A 433 -2.08 -0.62 6.82
CA LEU A 433 -2.52 -0.76 8.21
C LEU A 433 -3.29 -2.06 8.44
N GLY A 434 -4.13 -2.47 7.48
CA GLY A 434 -4.86 -3.73 7.49
C GLY A 434 -3.94 -4.95 7.45
N VAL A 435 -2.82 -4.88 6.72
CA VAL A 435 -1.74 -5.88 6.75
C VAL A 435 -1.06 -5.90 8.11
N TYR A 436 -0.63 -4.73 8.61
CA TYR A 436 0.05 -4.64 9.91
C TYR A 436 -0.81 -5.17 11.06
N ARG A 437 -2.11 -4.88 11.01
CA ARG A 437 -3.08 -5.31 12.01
C ARG A 437 -3.16 -6.82 12.16
N ARG A 438 -2.97 -7.56 11.06
CA ARG A 438 -3.08 -9.04 10.98
C ARG A 438 -1.73 -9.77 10.98
N LYS A 439 -0.63 -9.05 11.22
CA LYS A 439 0.71 -9.64 11.13
C LYS A 439 0.93 -10.82 12.09
N ASP A 440 0.36 -10.74 13.30
CA ASP A 440 0.53 -11.76 14.34
C ASP A 440 -0.35 -12.98 14.00
N THR A 441 -1.62 -12.75 13.63
CA THR A 441 -2.57 -13.83 13.29
C THR A 441 -2.14 -14.67 12.10
N VAL A 442 -1.63 -14.04 11.04
CA VAL A 442 -1.18 -14.76 9.83
C VAL A 442 0.14 -15.52 10.06
N SER A 443 1.02 -15.01 10.94
CA SER A 443 2.30 -15.66 11.21
C SER A 443 2.16 -17.05 11.87
N LEU A 444 1.14 -17.24 12.69
CA LEU A 444 0.94 -18.44 13.49
C LEU A 444 0.34 -19.59 12.69
N SER A 445 -0.73 -19.31 11.93
CA SER A 445 -1.34 -20.25 10.98
C SER A 445 -0.28 -20.89 10.07
N ARG A 446 0.69 -20.10 9.59
CA ARG A 446 1.76 -20.59 8.72
C ARG A 446 2.78 -21.48 9.42
N ASN A 447 3.12 -21.18 10.67
CA ASN A 447 4.06 -22.00 11.45
C ASN A 447 3.44 -23.36 11.76
N TYR A 448 2.14 -23.40 12.08
CA TYR A 448 1.39 -24.65 12.26
C TYR A 448 1.35 -25.51 11.00
N THR A 449 1.03 -24.95 9.83
CA THR A 449 1.04 -25.73 8.58
C THR A 449 2.40 -26.37 8.32
N ARG A 450 3.50 -25.66 8.63
CA ARG A 450 4.86 -26.17 8.43
C ARG A 450 5.23 -27.31 9.37
N THR A 451 4.85 -27.25 10.64
CA THR A 451 5.18 -28.29 11.62
C THR A 451 4.40 -29.59 11.37
N HIS A 452 3.14 -29.51 10.94
CA HIS A 452 2.31 -30.71 10.70
C HIS A 452 2.46 -31.31 9.30
N THR A 453 2.63 -30.53 8.23
CA THR A 453 2.95 -31.10 6.90
C THR A 453 4.38 -31.66 6.81
N GLY A 454 5.31 -31.13 7.60
CA GLY A 454 6.64 -31.72 7.78
C GLY A 454 6.58 -33.09 8.47
N LYS A 455 5.71 -33.27 9.47
CA LYS A 455 5.47 -34.56 10.12
C LYS A 455 4.76 -35.57 9.22
N SER A 456 3.82 -35.13 8.37
CA SER A 456 3.11 -36.03 7.45
C SER A 456 4.00 -36.57 6.32
N MET A 457 5.04 -35.84 5.90
CA MET A 457 6.05 -36.40 4.97
C MET A 457 6.95 -37.43 5.65
N THR A 458 7.29 -37.26 6.94
CA THR A 458 8.15 -38.21 7.66
C THR A 458 7.46 -39.51 8.08
N LEU A 459 6.12 -39.56 8.07
CA LEU A 459 5.33 -40.77 8.35
C LEU A 459 4.99 -41.57 7.09
N SER A 460 5.30 -41.06 5.89
CA SER A 460 5.17 -41.78 4.62
C SER A 460 6.45 -42.51 4.19
N GLU A 461 7.54 -42.37 4.93
CA GLU A 461 8.85 -42.97 4.65
C GLU A 461 9.39 -43.83 5.81
N ARG A 462 8.51 -44.37 6.66
CA ARG A 462 8.89 -45.37 7.68
C ARG A 462 7.99 -46.59 7.64
#